data_AF-A0A2P9AUM5-F1
#
_entry.id   AF-A0A2P9AUM5-F1
#
_cell.length_a   1.000
_cell.length_b   1.000
_cell.length_c   1.000
_cell.angle_alpha   90.00
_cell.angle_beta   90.00
_cell.angle_gamma   90.00
#
_symmetry.space_group_name_H-M   'P 1'
#
loop_
_entity.id
_entity.type
_entity.pdbx_description
1 polymer ?
#
loop_
_entity_poly.entity_id
_entity_poly.type
_entity_poly.pdbx_seq_one_letter_code
_entity_poly.pdbx_strand_id
1 'polypeptide(L)'
;MKSQAIDLEESLIADGDALERLAAAALIVATRVMQLVHGRGAAGQAFRAARLFSPTEITVLQALITRLEGKTQKQKNPHPVHTLAWAAWCIARLGGWNGYAKERPPGPVTFSNGLKRFHAIAEGFALANPN
;
A
#
# COMPACT_ATOMS: atom_id res chain seq x y z
N MET A 1 -39.35 -31.20 -3.41
CA MET A 1 -38.05 -31.65 -2.88
C MET A 1 -36.87 -31.50 -3.86
N LYS A 2 -37.07 -31.10 -5.13
CA LYS A 2 -35.97 -30.89 -6.10
C LYS A 2 -35.47 -29.44 -6.20
N SER A 3 -36.34 -28.46 -5.97
CA SER A 3 -35.99 -27.02 -6.04
C SER A 3 -35.04 -26.58 -4.93
N GLN A 4 -35.26 -27.02 -3.70
CA GLN A 4 -34.40 -26.68 -2.54
C GLN A 4 -32.96 -27.21 -2.64
N ALA A 5 -32.73 -28.31 -3.37
CA ALA A 5 -31.37 -28.80 -3.60
C ALA A 5 -30.62 -27.95 -4.64
N ILE A 6 -31.34 -27.49 -5.68
CA ILE A 6 -30.80 -26.62 -6.73
C ILE A 6 -30.49 -25.22 -6.16
N ASP A 7 -31.39 -24.64 -5.37
CA ASP A 7 -31.16 -23.34 -4.71
C ASP A 7 -29.97 -23.38 -3.73
N LEU A 8 -29.78 -24.50 -3.03
CA LEU A 8 -28.66 -24.68 -2.10
C LEU A 8 -27.33 -24.79 -2.86
N GLU A 9 -27.28 -25.58 -3.94
CA GLU A 9 -26.08 -25.70 -4.77
C GLU A 9 -25.71 -24.36 -5.43
N GLU A 10 -26.70 -23.63 -5.97
CA GLU A 10 -26.49 -22.34 -6.60
C GLU A 10 -26.04 -21.28 -5.57
N SER A 11 -26.59 -21.31 -4.35
CA SER A 11 -26.12 -20.49 -3.22
C SER A 11 -24.71 -20.83 -2.78
N LEU A 12 -24.33 -22.12 -2.74
CA LEU A 12 -22.98 -22.56 -2.36
C LEU A 12 -21.94 -22.24 -3.43
N ILE A 13 -22.31 -22.31 -4.71
CA ILE A 13 -21.46 -21.90 -5.82
C ILE A 13 -21.28 -20.38 -5.80
N ALA A 14 -22.35 -19.61 -5.59
CA ALA A 14 -22.27 -18.15 -5.47
C ALA A 14 -21.43 -17.71 -4.26
N ASP A 15 -21.54 -18.40 -3.12
CA ASP A 15 -20.72 -18.15 -1.91
C ASP A 15 -19.26 -18.57 -2.13
N GLY A 16 -19.03 -19.67 -2.85
CA GLY A 16 -17.70 -20.11 -3.30
C GLY A 16 -17.00 -19.08 -4.18
N ASP A 17 -17.69 -18.58 -5.21
CA ASP A 17 -17.19 -17.55 -6.12
C ASP A 17 -16.91 -16.22 -5.38
N ALA A 18 -17.80 -15.83 -4.46
CA ALA A 18 -17.63 -14.63 -3.66
C ALA A 18 -16.41 -14.75 -2.73
N LEU A 19 -16.25 -15.91 -2.07
CA LEU A 19 -15.11 -16.22 -1.21
C LEU A 19 -13.80 -16.25 -2.01
N GLU A 20 -13.80 -16.82 -3.21
CA GLU A 20 -12.65 -16.85 -4.10
C GLU A 20 -12.22 -15.43 -4.49
N ARG A 21 -13.16 -14.58 -4.92
CA ARG A 21 -12.88 -13.18 -5.26
C ARG A 21 -12.33 -12.40 -4.05
N LEU A 22 -12.88 -12.63 -2.87
CA LEU A 22 -12.39 -12.01 -1.64
C LEU A 22 -10.98 -12.48 -1.29
N ALA A 23 -10.71 -13.78 -1.41
CA ALA A 23 -9.39 -14.35 -1.18
C ALA A 23 -8.35 -13.81 -2.18
N ALA A 24 -8.71 -13.71 -3.46
CA ALA A 24 -7.86 -13.13 -4.49
C ALA A 24 -7.57 -11.65 -4.22
N ALA A 25 -8.59 -10.87 -3.84
CA ALA A 25 -8.41 -9.46 -3.46
C ALA A 25 -7.50 -9.31 -2.23
N ALA A 26 -7.71 -10.14 -1.20
CA ALA A 26 -6.86 -10.16 -0.01
C ALA A 26 -5.41 -10.53 -0.34
N LEU A 27 -5.20 -11.49 -1.25
CA LEU A 27 -3.88 -11.88 -1.73
C LEU A 27 -3.19 -10.70 -2.43
N ILE A 28 -3.87 -9.97 -3.32
CA ILE A 28 -3.30 -8.79 -3.99
C ILE A 28 -2.83 -7.75 -2.96
N VAL A 29 -3.64 -7.47 -1.94
CA VAL A 29 -3.29 -6.53 -0.86
C VAL A 29 -2.08 -7.05 -0.07
N ALA A 30 -2.08 -8.32 0.32
CA ALA A 30 -0.98 -8.95 1.04
C ALA A 30 0.32 -8.92 0.24
N THR A 31 0.27 -9.20 -1.06
CA THR A 31 1.44 -9.12 -1.95
C THR A 31 1.97 -7.70 -2.02
N ARG A 32 1.12 -6.67 -2.17
CA ARG A 32 1.56 -5.27 -2.16
C ARG A 32 2.27 -4.90 -0.85
N VAL A 33 1.70 -5.32 0.29
CA VAL A 33 2.33 -5.13 1.61
C VAL A 33 3.70 -5.78 1.66
N MET A 34 3.82 -7.03 1.19
CA MET A 34 5.10 -7.74 1.18
C MET A 34 6.11 -7.12 0.22
N GLN A 35 5.69 -6.63 -0.94
CA GLN A 35 6.56 -5.90 -1.86
C GLN A 35 7.15 -4.64 -1.22
N LEU A 36 6.38 -3.92 -0.38
CA LEU A 36 6.89 -2.80 0.39
C LEU A 36 7.82 -3.23 1.52
N VAL A 37 7.47 -4.29 2.26
CA VAL A 37 8.31 -4.90 3.31
C VAL A 37 9.69 -5.28 2.75
N HIS A 38 9.74 -5.93 1.58
CA HIS A 38 10.99 -6.31 0.94
C HIS A 38 11.67 -5.13 0.22
N GLY A 39 10.89 -4.17 -0.26
CA GLY A 39 11.35 -2.98 -0.99
C GLY A 39 11.81 -1.81 -0.11
N ARG A 40 11.61 -1.84 1.22
CA ARG A 40 11.92 -0.71 2.13
C ARG A 40 13.40 -0.34 2.30
N GLY A 41 14.30 -1.02 1.60
CA GLY A 41 15.75 -0.87 1.74
C GLY A 41 16.46 -0.80 0.39
N ALA A 42 17.74 -1.18 0.35
CA ALA A 42 18.56 -1.13 -0.86
C ALA A 42 17.93 -1.87 -2.04
N ALA A 43 17.31 -3.04 -1.80
CA ALA A 43 16.65 -3.82 -2.84
C ALA A 43 15.55 -3.04 -3.58
N GLY A 44 14.81 -2.17 -2.90
CA GLY A 44 13.77 -1.36 -3.53
C GLY A 44 14.27 -0.16 -4.32
N GLN A 45 15.57 0.18 -4.24
CA GLN A 45 16.15 1.28 -5.01
C GLN A 45 16.28 0.92 -6.50
N ALA A 46 16.36 -0.38 -6.83
CA ALA A 46 16.41 -0.87 -8.21
C ALA A 46 15.06 -0.87 -8.93
N PHE A 47 13.96 -0.65 -8.21
CA PHE A 47 12.61 -0.71 -8.77
C PHE A 47 11.93 0.66 -8.74
N ARG A 48 11.17 0.98 -9.78
CA ARG A 48 10.35 2.20 -9.82
C ARG A 48 9.11 2.02 -8.94
N ALA A 49 8.75 3.06 -8.19
CA ALA A 49 7.51 3.13 -7.42
C ALA A 49 6.27 2.94 -8.30
N ALA A 50 6.36 3.34 -9.58
CA ALA A 50 5.31 3.15 -10.59
C ALA A 50 4.90 1.69 -10.81
N ARG A 51 5.66 0.71 -10.30
CA ARG A 51 5.27 -0.70 -10.29
C ARG A 51 4.08 -0.98 -9.35
N LEU A 52 3.91 -0.19 -8.29
CA LEU A 52 2.84 -0.36 -7.29
C LEU A 52 1.85 0.80 -7.24
N PHE A 53 2.24 1.98 -7.71
CA PHE A 53 1.47 3.22 -7.58
C PHE A 53 1.21 3.84 -8.94
N SER A 54 -0.02 4.28 -9.16
CA SER A 54 -0.46 5.05 -10.34
C SER A 54 0.22 6.43 -10.40
N PRO A 55 0.19 7.12 -11.56
CA PRO A 55 0.76 8.47 -11.68
C PRO A 55 0.20 9.46 -10.66
N THR A 56 -1.11 9.44 -10.41
CA THR A 56 -1.76 10.28 -9.39
C THR A 56 -1.24 9.96 -7.99
N GLU A 57 -1.14 8.67 -7.65
CA GLU A 57 -0.58 8.24 -6.37
C GLU A 57 0.89 8.64 -6.21
N ILE A 58 1.69 8.63 -7.28
CA ILE A 58 3.08 9.11 -7.25
C ILE A 58 3.14 10.61 -6.93
N THR A 59 2.24 11.41 -7.49
CA THR A 59 2.11 12.84 -7.14
C THR A 59 1.76 13.03 -5.67
N VAL A 60 0.81 12.25 -5.16
CA VAL A 60 0.41 12.27 -3.75
C VAL A 60 1.58 11.86 -2.85
N LEU A 61 2.32 10.81 -3.22
CA LEU A 61 3.53 10.38 -2.50
C LEU A 61 4.57 11.52 -2.43
N GLN A 62 4.80 12.22 -3.54
CA GLN A 62 5.73 13.34 -3.58
C GLN A 62 5.34 14.45 -2.61
N ALA A 63 4.07 14.87 -2.62
CA ALA A 63 3.55 15.88 -1.71
C ALA A 63 3.63 15.45 -0.24
N LEU A 64 3.30 14.19 0.05
CA LEU A 64 3.36 13.63 1.40
C LEU A 64 4.80 13.54 1.90
N ILE A 65 5.75 13.11 1.09
CA ILE A 65 7.15 13.02 1.50
C ILE A 65 7.66 14.40 1.86
N THR A 66 7.45 15.42 1.02
CA THR A 66 7.83 16.80 1.33
C THR A 66 7.26 17.29 2.67
N ARG A 67 6.04 16.87 3.03
CA ARG A 67 5.42 17.19 4.33
C ARG A 67 5.98 16.36 5.49
N LEU A 68 6.30 15.09 5.26
CA LEU A 68 6.74 14.13 6.29
C LEU A 68 8.22 14.23 6.61
N GLU A 69 9.03 14.78 5.70
CA GLU A 69 10.42 15.10 5.96
C GLU A 69 10.53 16.11 7.10
N GLY A 70 11.30 15.73 8.12
CA GLY A 70 11.56 16.61 9.25
C GLY A 70 12.66 17.64 8.93
N LYS A 71 12.96 18.48 9.91
CA LYS A 71 13.98 19.54 9.76
C LYS A 71 15.41 18.99 9.66
N THR A 72 15.66 17.81 10.20
CA THR A 72 17.00 17.23 10.28
C THR A 72 17.26 16.23 9.16
N GLN A 73 18.53 16.08 8.75
CA GLN A 73 18.92 15.12 7.71
C GLN A 73 18.52 13.68 8.04
N LYS A 74 18.49 13.31 9.32
CA LYS A 74 18.07 11.98 9.80
C LYS A 74 16.56 11.71 9.63
N GLN A 75 15.76 12.76 9.45
CA GLN A 75 14.31 12.68 9.26
C GLN A 75 13.90 12.80 7.79
N LYS A 76 14.87 12.99 6.88
CA LYS A 76 14.63 13.02 5.44
C LYS A 76 14.59 11.61 4.86
N ASN A 77 13.95 11.46 3.71
CA ASN A 77 13.92 10.21 2.99
C ASN A 77 15.30 9.96 2.33
N PRO A 78 16.03 8.89 2.71
CA PRO A 78 17.37 8.66 2.19
C PRO A 78 17.39 8.01 0.79
N HIS A 79 16.22 7.65 0.25
CA HIS A 79 16.12 6.86 -0.97
C HIS A 79 15.98 7.74 -2.22
N PRO A 80 16.49 7.29 -3.39
CA PRO A 80 16.32 8.02 -4.63
C PRO A 80 14.83 8.20 -4.98
N VAL A 81 14.47 9.40 -5.44
CA VAL A 81 13.08 9.77 -5.76
C VAL A 81 12.48 8.81 -6.78
N HIS A 82 11.18 8.51 -6.65
CA HIS A 82 10.43 7.58 -7.49
C HIS A 82 10.88 6.12 -7.47
N THR A 83 11.75 5.72 -6.52
CA THR A 83 12.03 4.30 -6.28
C THR A 83 11.01 3.66 -5.35
N LEU A 84 10.92 2.33 -5.36
CA LEU A 84 10.06 1.59 -4.45
C LEU A 84 10.47 1.82 -2.99
N ALA A 85 11.77 1.94 -2.71
CA ALA A 85 12.27 2.27 -1.36
C ALA A 85 11.81 3.66 -0.89
N TRP A 86 11.82 4.65 -1.80
CA TRP A 86 11.32 5.99 -1.54
C TRP A 86 9.84 6.01 -1.20
N ALA A 87 9.02 5.27 -1.95
CA ALA A 87 7.60 5.13 -1.65
C ALA A 87 7.36 4.37 -0.34
N ALA A 88 8.08 3.25 -0.12
CA ALA A 88 7.98 2.45 1.09
C ALA A 88 8.30 3.27 2.35
N TRP A 89 9.29 4.16 2.30
CA TRP A 89 9.57 5.07 3.42
C TRP A 89 8.35 5.93 3.76
N CYS A 90 7.69 6.54 2.77
CA CYS A 90 6.49 7.35 2.98
C CYS A 90 5.35 6.54 3.60
N ILE A 91 5.07 5.37 3.02
CA ILE A 91 3.99 4.49 3.51
C ILE A 91 4.28 4.05 4.95
N ALA A 92 5.52 3.68 5.27
CA ALA A 92 5.91 3.33 6.63
C ALA A 92 5.72 4.49 7.61
N ARG A 93 6.08 5.72 7.23
CA ARG A 93 5.84 6.93 8.04
C ARG A 93 4.37 7.15 8.32
N LEU A 94 3.50 7.01 7.32
CA LEU A 94 2.05 7.05 7.50
C LEU A 94 1.55 5.93 8.42
N GLY A 95 2.19 4.76 8.38
CA GLY A 95 1.92 3.61 9.23
C GLY A 95 2.34 3.75 10.70
N GLY A 96 2.95 4.88 11.08
CA GLY A 96 3.38 5.16 12.45
C GLY A 96 4.85 4.82 12.73
N TRP A 97 5.64 4.46 11.72
CA TRP A 97 7.10 4.39 11.87
C TRP A 97 7.68 5.81 11.96
N ASN A 98 8.61 6.06 12.87
CA ASN A 98 9.17 7.40 13.08
C ASN A 98 10.30 7.79 12.10
N GLY A 99 10.78 6.85 11.28
CA GLY A 99 11.74 7.14 10.22
C GLY A 99 13.21 6.93 10.57
N TYR A 100 13.53 6.50 11.80
CA TYR A 100 14.93 6.33 12.21
C TYR A 100 15.50 4.97 11.79
N ALA A 101 16.65 5.00 11.11
CA ALA A 101 17.33 3.78 10.66
C ALA A 101 17.78 2.83 11.79
N LYS A 102 17.97 3.35 13.01
CA LYS A 102 18.35 2.55 14.18
C LYS A 102 17.18 1.77 14.79
N GLU A 103 15.96 2.12 14.42
CA GLU A 103 14.79 1.47 14.98
C GLU A 103 14.41 0.20 14.24
N ARG A 104 13.52 -0.59 14.88
CA ARG A 104 12.98 -1.79 14.27
C ARG A 104 12.39 -1.43 12.89
N PRO A 105 12.83 -2.11 11.82
CA PRO A 105 12.31 -1.84 10.48
C PRO A 105 10.79 -2.02 10.42
N PRO A 106 10.07 -1.20 9.62
CA PRO A 106 8.63 -1.29 9.51
C PRO A 106 8.20 -2.66 8.96
N GLY A 107 7.27 -3.32 9.65
CA GLY A 107 6.76 -4.64 9.30
C GLY A 107 5.44 -4.60 8.51
N PRO A 108 4.85 -5.76 8.19
CA PRO A 108 3.61 -5.85 7.42
C PRO A 108 2.47 -5.01 8.00
N VAL A 109 2.26 -5.04 9.32
CA VAL A 109 1.20 -4.25 10.00
C VAL A 109 1.39 -2.74 9.78
N THR A 110 2.63 -2.25 9.93
CA THR A 110 2.95 -0.84 9.67
C THR A 110 2.61 -0.45 8.24
N PHE A 111 2.97 -1.29 7.27
CA PHE A 111 2.68 -1.04 5.86
C PHE A 111 1.18 -1.11 5.53
N SER A 112 0.45 -2.07 6.07
CA SER A 112 -1.01 -2.15 5.91
C SER A 112 -1.70 -0.89 6.43
N ASN A 113 -1.32 -0.43 7.62
CA ASN A 113 -1.86 0.81 8.20
C ASN A 113 -1.50 2.04 7.36
N GLY A 114 -0.25 2.09 6.87
CA GLY A 114 0.25 3.13 5.99
C GLY A 114 -0.52 3.21 4.68
N LEU A 115 -0.72 2.06 4.01
CA LEU A 115 -1.47 1.97 2.75
C LEU A 115 -2.93 2.38 2.93
N LYS A 116 -3.59 1.94 4.01
CA LYS A 116 -4.97 2.34 4.32
C LYS A 116 -5.10 3.85 4.43
N ARG A 117 -4.18 4.50 5.16
CA ARG A 117 -4.14 5.97 5.28
C ARG A 117 -3.80 6.65 3.96
N PHE A 118 -2.85 6.10 3.22
CA PHE A 118 -2.42 6.63 1.93
C PHE A 118 -3.56 6.63 0.91
N HIS A 119 -4.28 5.51 0.74
CA HIS A 119 -5.38 5.43 -0.21
C HIS A 119 -6.50 6.43 0.12
N ALA A 120 -6.85 6.61 1.39
CA ALA A 120 -7.85 7.62 1.79
C ALA A 120 -7.42 9.06 1.41
N ILE A 121 -6.12 9.37 1.55
CA ILE A 121 -5.57 10.67 1.13
C ILE A 121 -5.57 10.79 -0.40
N ALA A 122 -5.16 9.74 -1.11
CA ALA A 122 -5.11 9.72 -2.57
C ALA A 122 -6.50 9.85 -3.19
N GLU A 123 -7.51 9.20 -2.60
CA GLU A 123 -8.91 9.32 -2.98
C GLU A 123 -9.40 10.77 -2.79
N GLY A 124 -9.15 11.36 -1.61
CA GLY A 124 -9.48 12.78 -1.37
C GLY A 124 -8.79 13.73 -2.34
N PHE A 125 -7.52 13.46 -2.70
CA PHE A 125 -6.80 14.24 -3.69
C PHE A 125 -7.42 14.11 -5.09
N ALA A 126 -7.82 12.91 -5.50
CA ALA A 126 -8.48 12.67 -6.78
C ALA A 126 -9.85 13.36 -6.85
N LEU A 127 -10.63 13.35 -5.76
CA LEU A 127 -11.91 14.05 -5.68
C LEU A 127 -11.76 15.58 -5.79
N ALA A 128 -10.69 16.15 -5.21
CA ALA A 128 -10.42 17.58 -5.28
C ALA A 128 -9.82 18.02 -6.64
N ASN A 129 -9.25 17.07 -7.39
CA ASN A 129 -8.66 17.30 -8.72
C ASN A 129 -9.32 16.34 -9.73
N PRO A 130 -10.63 16.49 -9.99
CA PRO A 130 -11.27 15.73 -11.05
C PRO A 130 -10.62 16.13 -12.37
N ASN A 131 -10.18 15.13 -13.15
CA ASN A 131 -9.58 15.34 -14.47
C ASN A 131 -10.45 16.21 -15.38
#